data_AF-A0A9W5R600-F1
#
_entry.id   AF-A0A9W5R600-F1
#
_cell.length_a   1.000
_cell.length_b   1.000
_cell.length_c   1.000
_cell.angle_alpha   90.00
_cell.angle_beta   90.00
_cell.angle_gamma   90.00
#
_symmetry.space_group_name_H-M   'P 1'
#
loop_
_entity.id
_entity.type
_entity.pdbx_description
1 polymer ?
#
loop_
_entity_poly.entity_id
_entity_poly.type
_entity_poly.pdbx_seq_one_letter_code
_entity_poly.pdbx_strand_id
1 'polypeptide(L)' 'MTTLSNEEKAYIYIREAIVNNHLQNGQYIRQETLARELGMSRTPIRGALSQLAGEGLIVLKKNAGAIVKK' A
#
# COMPACT_ATOMS: atom_id res chain seq x y z
N MET A 1 1.94 17.26 -18.66
CA MET A 1 2.56 16.07 -18.05
C MET A 1 2.43 16.21 -16.54
N THR A 2 1.49 15.50 -15.92
CA THR A 2 1.26 15.58 -14.47
C THR A 2 2.16 14.59 -13.75
N THR A 3 3.07 15.10 -12.92
CA THR A 3 3.92 14.26 -12.06
C THR A 3 3.08 13.75 -10.89
N LEU A 4 2.89 12.44 -10.80
CA LEU A 4 2.22 11.82 -9.65
C LEU A 4 3.02 12.04 -8.37
N SER A 5 2.30 12.31 -7.28
CA SER A 5 2.87 12.32 -5.93
C SER A 5 3.38 10.93 -5.53
N ASN A 6 4.26 10.89 -4.53
CA ASN A 6 4.76 9.61 -4.01
C ASN A 6 3.65 8.76 -3.38
N GLU A 7 2.63 9.40 -2.79
CA GLU A 7 1.47 8.72 -2.24
C GLU A 7 0.64 8.05 -3.34
N GLU A 8 0.34 8.77 -4.43
CA GLU A 8 -0.41 8.21 -5.57
C GLU A 8 0.38 7.07 -6.24
N LYS A 9 1.70 7.21 -6.40
CA LYS A 9 2.55 6.13 -6.93
C LYS A 9 2.50 4.88 -6.05
N ALA A 10 2.60 5.04 -4.74
CA ALA A 10 2.50 3.93 -3.80
C ALA A 10 1.10 3.28 -3.84
N TYR A 11 0.04 4.09 -3.92
CA TYR A 11 -1.32 3.60 -4.05
C TYR A 11 -1.48 2.73 -5.30
N ILE A 12 -1.08 3.23 -6.47
CA ILE A 12 -1.18 2.50 -7.74
C ILE A 12 -0.41 1.18 -7.66
N TYR A 13 0.84 1.22 -7.18
CA TYR A 13 1.67 0.02 -7.06
C TYR A 13 1.02 -1.07 -6.19
N ILE A 14 0.55 -0.70 -5.00
CA ILE A 14 -0.04 -1.68 -4.06
C ILE A 14 -1.38 -2.19 -4.58
N ARG A 15 -2.21 -1.31 -5.16
CA ARG A 15 -3.50 -1.70 -5.75
C ARG A 15 -3.32 -2.70 -6.87
N GLU A 16 -2.41 -2.42 -7.81
CA GLU A 16 -2.09 -3.33 -8.90
C GLU A 16 -1.55 -4.67 -8.38
N ALA A 17 -0.70 -4.65 -7.33
CA ALA A 17 -0.21 -5.88 -6.73
C ALA A 17 -1.33 -6.73 -6.10
N ILE A 18 -2.35 -6.10 -5.48
CA ILE A 18 -3.52 -6.81 -4.94
C ILE A 18 -4.40 -7.35 -6.08
N VAL A 19 -4.73 -6.53 -7.07
CA VAL A 19 -5.62 -6.90 -8.19
C VAL A 19 -5.03 -8.03 -9.03
N ASN A 20 -3.71 -8.01 -9.24
CA ASN A 20 -3.00 -9.04 -10.00
C ASN A 20 -2.61 -10.26 -9.14
N ASN A 21 -3.11 -10.38 -7.90
CA ASN A 21 -2.78 -11.46 -6.95
C ASN A 21 -1.29 -11.61 -6.60
N HIS A 22 -0.45 -10.58 -6.83
CA HIS A 22 0.92 -10.55 -6.32
C HIS A 22 0.94 -10.37 -4.79
N LEU A 23 -0.05 -9.67 -4.25
CA LEU A 23 -0.37 -9.63 -2.82
C LEU A 23 -1.65 -10.43 -2.58
N GLN A 24 -1.52 -11.56 -1.89
CA GLN A 24 -2.62 -12.51 -1.70
C GLN A 24 -3.55 -12.09 -0.56
N ASN A 25 -4.81 -12.54 -0.59
CA ASN A 25 -5.72 -12.40 0.54
C ASN A 25 -5.09 -12.94 1.83
N GLY A 26 -5.18 -12.18 2.91
CA GLY A 26 -4.56 -12.52 4.20
C GLY A 26 -3.07 -12.21 4.29
N GLN A 27 -2.41 -11.82 3.19
CA GLN A 27 -1.00 -11.46 3.21
C GLN A 27 -0.76 -10.18 4.01
N TYR A 28 0.32 -10.22 4.79
CA TYR A 28 0.77 -9.08 5.57
C TYR A 28 1.66 -8.14 4.75
N ILE A 29 1.29 -6.87 4.72
CA ILE A 29 2.01 -5.79 4.04
C ILE A 29 2.78 -4.98 5.10
N ARG A 30 4.11 -4.96 5.01
CA ARG A 30 5.00 -4.17 5.88
C ARG A 30 5.31 -2.82 5.26
N GLN A 31 5.06 -1.72 5.98
CA GLN A 31 5.34 -0.36 5.51
C GLN A 31 6.83 -0.16 5.18
N GLU A 32 7.72 -0.65 6.05
CA GLU A 32 9.16 -0.56 5.85
C GLU A 32 9.63 -1.27 4.58
N THR A 33 8.93 -2.35 4.18
CA THR A 33 9.31 -3.11 2.98
C THR A 33 8.91 -2.35 1.72
N LEU A 34 7.67 -1.89 1.66
CA LEU A 34 7.18 -1.03 0.57
C LEU A 34 7.98 0.27 0.43
N ALA A 35 8.31 0.91 1.56
CA ALA A 35 9.12 2.12 1.59
C ALA A 35 10.50 1.89 0.94
N ARG A 36 11.16 0.76 1.26
CA ARG A 36 12.43 0.39 0.63
C ARG A 36 12.29 0.05 -0.84
N GLU A 37 11.29 -0.77 -1.21
CA GLU A 37 11.05 -1.18 -2.61
C GLU A 37 10.78 0.02 -3.52
N LEU A 38 9.98 0.97 -3.05
CA LEU A 38 9.57 2.14 -3.83
C LEU A 38 10.55 3.32 -3.71
N GLY A 39 11.57 3.21 -2.86
CA GLY A 39 12.52 4.31 -2.59
C GLY A 39 11.85 5.54 -1.96
N MET A 40 10.85 5.31 -1.09
CA MET A 40 10.02 6.36 -0.48
C MET A 40 10.13 6.36 1.05
N SER A 41 9.76 7.47 1.68
CA SER A 41 9.58 7.50 3.13
C SER A 41 8.30 6.77 3.55
N ARG A 42 8.14 6.46 4.84
CA ARG A 42 6.93 5.77 5.35
C ARG A 42 5.66 6.62 5.27
N THR A 43 5.78 7.95 5.21
CA THR A 43 4.64 8.87 5.17
C THR A 43 3.72 8.66 3.95
N PRO A 44 4.22 8.69 2.69
CA PRO A 44 3.40 8.41 1.52
C PRO A 44 2.90 6.96 1.48
N ILE A 45 3.67 5.99 1.98
CA ILE A 45 3.22 4.60 2.09
C ILE A 45 2.01 4.50 3.02
N ARG A 46 2.06 5.18 4.17
CA ARG A 46 0.95 5.21 5.12
C ARG A 46 -0.30 5.84 4.50
N GLY A 47 -0.16 6.94 3.77
CA GLY A 47 -1.27 7.59 3.05
C GLY A 47 -1.93 6.66 2.04
N ALA A 48 -1.13 6.02 1.19
CA ALA A 48 -1.59 5.03 0.23
C ALA A 48 -2.33 3.85 0.89
N LEU A 49 -1.78 3.28 1.96
CA LEU A 49 -2.43 2.21 2.72
C LEU A 49 -3.73 2.69 3.38
N SER A 50 -3.79 3.93 3.87
CA SER A 50 -5.02 4.52 4.41
C SER A 50 -6.11 4.63 3.35
N GLN A 51 -5.76 5.05 2.12
CA GLN A 51 -6.71 5.10 1.00
C GLN A 51 -7.24 3.71 0.63
N LEU A 52 -6.34 2.74 0.46
CA LEU A 52 -6.70 1.34 0.15
C LEU A 52 -7.58 0.69 1.24
N ALA A 53 -7.36 1.06 2.50
CA ALA A 53 -8.21 0.61 3.60
C ALA A 53 -9.60 1.22 3.54
N GLY A 54 -9.73 2.49 3.13
CA GLY A 54 -11.01 3.14 2.86
C GLY A 54 -11.81 2.46 1.74
N GLU A 55 -11.12 1.88 0.76
CA GLU A 55 -11.71 1.06 -0.31
C GLU A 55 -12.01 -0.39 0.10
N GLY A 56 -11.62 -0.80 1.31
CA GLY A 56 -11.83 -2.16 1.82
C GLY A 56 -10.90 -3.21 1.21
N LEU A 57 -9.89 -2.81 0.44
CA LEU A 57 -8.91 -3.73 -0.15
C LEU A 57 -7.97 -4.33 0.89
N ILE A 58 -7.70 -3.58 1.97
CA ILE A 58 -6.83 -3.98 3.06
C ILE A 58 -7.41 -3.57 4.42
N VAL A 59 -6.86 -4.12 5.50
CA VAL A 59 -7.11 -3.71 6.89
C VAL A 59 -5.81 -3.21 7.49
N LEU A 60 -5.80 -1.97 7.97
CA LEU A 60 -4.64 -1.42 8.68
C LEU A 60 -4.39 -2.15 10.00
N LYS A 61 -3.12 -2.37 10.31
CA LYS A 61 -2.64 -2.81 11.62
C LYS A 61 -1.85 -1.67 12.25
N LYS A 62 -2.25 -1.31 13.48
CA LYS A 62 -1.64 -0.21 14.25
C LYS A 62 -0.11 -0.37 14.28
N ASN A 63 0.60 0.67 13.86
CA ASN A 63 2.07 0.79 13.89
C ASN A 63 2.86 -0.29 13.14
N ALA A 64 2.23 -1.12 12.29
CA ALA A 64 2.88 -2.32 11.81
C ALA A 64 2.70 -2.56 10.30
N GLY A 65 1.58 -2.12 9.71
CA GLY A 65 1.32 -2.35 8.29
C GLY A 65 -0.15 -2.52 7.96
N ALA A 66 -0.45 -3.45 7.06
CA ALA A 66 -1.80 -3.81 6.68
C ALA A 66 -1.93 -5.29 6.32
N ILE A 67 -3.15 -5.80 6.26
CA ILE A 67 -3.48 -7.15 5.78
C ILE A 67 -4.39 -7.02 4.57
N VAL A 68 -4.14 -7.74 3.49
CA VAL A 68 -5.04 -7.77 2.33
C VAL A 68 -6.36 -8.46 2.70
N LYS A 69 -7.49 -7.82 2.38
CA LYS A 69 -8.84 -8.29 2.74
C LYS A 69 -9.65 -8.81 1.53
N LYS A 70 -9.16 -8.59 0.31
CA LYS A 70 -9.84 -9.00 -0.92
C LYS A 70 -9.35 -10.34 -1.40
#